data_AF-A0A958RJY2-F1
#
_entry.id   AF-A0A958RJY2-F1
#
_cell.length_a   1.000
_cell.length_b   1.000
_cell.length_c   1.000
_cell.angle_alpha   90.00
_cell.angle_beta   90.00
_cell.angle_gamma   90.00
#
_symmetry.space_group_name_H-M   'P 1'
#
loop_
_entity.id
_entity.type
_entity.pdbx_description
1 polymer ?
#
loop_
_entity_poly.entity_id
_entity_poly.type
_entity_poly.pdbx_seq_one_letter_code
_entity_poly.pdbx_strand_id
1 'polypeptide(L)'
;MGFRSLFEAHGLEDIAQEKPDDEFWVGVLGGSLAEMFVHDATARRDFELRLSSLPSAEGRKVRVINLAHGGYKQPQQFIMYSLYGDKLDLAINIEGVNEVSDFLLGGQFPIEYPLTSYRHYYQSSPGQFYLKSAELLVTAVHHLHFGYIHITSFHYSPLVTLGVLTATRLALPLHRYFQNEFVHAYRKAYPNHPKYEDPSLQRQMIATWEKFTRLQVQIAKENGVPLWVFMQPNQYIRDSKVFTDWEQKNVFADHRKGFAPVYENLRRRVRELGASGLPIHDLSQIFFYTKETIYKDDCCHINGAGNLILSAELAKIISSQGQ
;
A
#
# COMPACT_ATOMS: atom_id res chain seq x y z
N MET A 1 -2.46 28.49 -20.63
CA MET A 1 -3.01 27.75 -19.47
C MET A 1 -2.47 26.33 -19.55
N GLY A 2 -1.51 26.01 -18.68
CA GLY A 2 -0.67 24.82 -18.81
C GLY A 2 -1.33 23.55 -18.26
N PHE A 3 -1.24 22.47 -19.04
CA PHE A 3 -1.60 21.08 -18.72
C PHE A 3 -0.65 20.45 -17.66
N ARG A 4 -0.29 21.19 -16.61
CA ARG A 4 0.64 20.74 -15.56
C ARG A 4 -0.02 19.87 -14.48
N SER A 5 -1.35 19.70 -14.49
CA SER A 5 -2.10 19.23 -13.32
C SER A 5 -2.56 17.76 -13.34
N LEU A 6 -2.17 16.94 -14.32
CA LEU A 6 -2.74 15.59 -14.48
C LEU A 6 -1.78 14.44 -14.17
N PHE A 7 -0.46 14.69 -14.04
CA PHE A 7 0.54 13.60 -14.02
C PHE A 7 1.74 13.83 -13.08
N GLU A 8 1.59 14.62 -12.01
CA GLU A 8 2.59 14.61 -10.93
C GLU A 8 2.43 13.28 -10.16
N ALA A 9 3.35 12.35 -10.40
CA ALA A 9 3.49 11.13 -9.62
C ALA A 9 4.03 11.53 -8.26
N HIS A 10 3.15 11.63 -7.26
CA HIS A 10 3.59 12.12 -5.96
C HIS A 10 4.25 11.02 -5.12
N GLY A 11 5.46 11.29 -4.62
CA GLY A 11 6.35 10.37 -3.92
C GLY A 11 7.21 11.08 -2.86
N LEU A 12 8.26 10.42 -2.36
CA LEU A 12 9.28 11.06 -1.50
C LEU A 12 9.92 12.29 -2.16
N GLU A 13 9.90 12.35 -3.49
CA GLU A 13 10.36 13.47 -4.32
C GLU A 13 9.55 14.77 -4.08
N ASP A 14 8.35 14.68 -3.48
CA ASP A 14 7.53 15.84 -3.10
C ASP A 14 7.78 16.36 -1.70
N ILE A 15 8.48 15.59 -0.86
CA ILE A 15 8.85 16.08 0.47
C ILE A 15 9.97 17.09 0.27
N ALA A 16 9.55 18.34 0.10
CA ALA A 16 10.47 19.45 0.11
C ALA A 16 11.29 19.44 1.41
N GLN A 17 12.52 19.97 1.34
CA GLN A 17 13.36 20.12 2.52
C GLN A 17 12.62 20.91 3.60
N GLU A 18 11.83 21.91 3.19
CA GLU A 18 10.94 22.70 4.05
C GLU A 18 9.50 22.66 3.50
N LYS A 19 8.51 22.54 4.40
CA LYS A 19 7.08 22.59 4.05
C LYS A 19 6.67 24.05 3.82
N PRO A 20 6.00 24.39 2.71
CA PRO A 20 5.43 25.73 2.52
C PRO A 20 4.32 26.05 3.53
N ASP A 21 4.32 27.27 4.07
CA ASP A 21 3.35 27.70 5.09
C ASP A 21 1.89 27.74 4.57
N ASP A 22 1.70 27.88 3.26
CA ASP A 22 0.40 27.89 2.60
C ASP A 22 -0.14 26.48 2.26
N GLU A 23 0.60 25.42 2.59
CA GLU A 23 0.17 24.03 2.38
C GLU A 23 -0.25 23.34 3.68
N PHE A 24 -1.25 22.45 3.57
CA PHE A 24 -1.68 21.52 4.61
C PHE A 24 -1.32 20.10 4.16
N TRP A 25 -0.27 19.53 4.75
CA TRP A 25 0.28 18.24 4.32
C TRP A 25 -0.41 17.07 5.02
N VAL A 26 -1.00 16.20 4.20
CA VAL A 26 -1.64 14.94 4.62
C VAL A 26 -0.74 13.77 4.22
N GLY A 27 -0.02 13.19 5.18
CA GLY A 27 0.81 12.02 4.92
C GLY A 27 -0.01 10.75 4.85
N VAL A 28 0.11 10.00 3.75
CA VAL A 28 -0.53 8.69 3.58
C VAL A 28 0.53 7.60 3.70
N LEU A 29 0.42 6.79 4.75
CA LEU A 29 1.27 5.63 5.04
C LEU A 29 0.51 4.34 4.73
N GLY A 30 1.24 3.25 4.57
CA GLY A 30 0.66 1.91 4.42
C GLY A 30 1.33 1.08 3.34
N GLY A 31 0.63 0.00 2.97
CA GLY A 31 1.07 -0.93 1.94
C GLY A 31 0.66 -0.53 0.52
N SER A 32 0.54 -1.54 -0.35
CA SER A 32 0.26 -1.34 -1.78
C SER A 32 -1.10 -0.71 -2.07
N LEU A 33 -2.12 -0.93 -1.23
CA LEU A 33 -3.40 -0.25 -1.41
C LEU A 33 -3.27 1.25 -1.16
N ALA A 34 -2.54 1.65 -0.12
CA ALA A 34 -2.30 3.05 0.23
C ALA A 34 -1.52 3.76 -0.89
N GLU A 35 -0.45 3.12 -1.38
CA GLU A 35 0.36 3.60 -2.50
C GLU A 35 -0.49 3.76 -3.78
N MET A 36 -1.30 2.75 -4.13
CA MET A 36 -2.19 2.83 -5.29
C MET A 36 -3.29 3.88 -5.14
N PHE A 37 -3.79 4.10 -3.92
CA PHE A 37 -4.76 5.16 -3.64
C PHE A 37 -4.18 6.54 -3.92
N VAL A 38 -2.95 6.80 -3.48
CA VAL A 38 -2.28 8.09 -3.75
C VAL A 38 -1.94 8.27 -5.23
N HIS A 39 -1.56 7.19 -5.93
CA HIS A 39 -1.31 7.23 -7.37
C HIS A 39 -2.56 7.38 -8.22
N ASP A 40 -3.74 7.07 -7.70
CA ASP A 40 -5.01 7.36 -8.36
C ASP A 40 -5.30 8.86 -8.29
N ALA A 41 -4.98 9.58 -9.35
CA ALA A 41 -5.12 11.04 -9.41
C ALA A 41 -6.55 11.53 -9.11
N THR A 42 -7.57 10.77 -9.49
CA THR A 42 -8.97 11.14 -9.26
C THR A 42 -9.31 11.01 -7.78
N ALA A 43 -9.00 9.85 -7.17
CA ALA A 43 -9.29 9.60 -5.77
C ALA A 43 -8.47 10.49 -4.83
N ARG A 44 -7.17 10.67 -5.12
CA ARG A 44 -6.31 11.61 -4.39
C ARG A 44 -6.88 13.03 -4.42
N ARG A 45 -7.30 13.51 -5.61
CA ARG A 45 -7.85 14.87 -5.74
C ARG A 45 -9.18 15.02 -5.01
N ASP A 46 -10.05 14.02 -5.10
CA ASP A 46 -11.30 13.98 -4.32
C ASP A 46 -11.00 14.01 -2.81
N PHE A 47 -9.98 13.28 -2.35
CA PHE A 47 -9.58 13.27 -0.94
C PHE A 47 -9.07 14.63 -0.47
N GLU A 48 -8.15 15.26 -1.22
CA GLU A 48 -7.66 16.63 -0.95
C GLU A 48 -8.81 17.63 -0.85
N LEU A 49 -9.78 17.59 -1.78
CA LEU A 49 -10.94 18.47 -1.80
C LEU A 49 -11.88 18.26 -0.61
N ARG A 50 -12.05 17.01 -0.16
CA ARG A 50 -12.85 16.73 1.03
C ARG A 50 -12.18 17.27 2.29
N LEU A 51 -10.87 17.05 2.42
CA LEU A 51 -10.10 17.50 3.58
C LEU A 51 -9.88 19.02 3.61
N SER A 52 -10.00 19.74 2.48
CA SER A 52 -9.91 21.21 2.48
C SER A 52 -11.07 21.89 3.22
N SER A 53 -12.11 21.14 3.58
CA SER A 53 -13.20 21.63 4.44
C SER A 53 -12.91 21.53 5.94
N LEU A 54 -11.79 20.91 6.33
CA LEU A 54 -11.41 20.83 7.74
C LEU A 54 -11.07 22.23 8.26
N PRO A 55 -11.53 22.60 9.48
CA PRO A 55 -11.14 23.87 10.10
C PRO A 55 -9.62 24.03 10.23
N SER A 56 -8.91 22.93 10.52
CA SER A 56 -7.45 22.93 10.58
C SER A 56 -6.77 23.26 9.25
N ALA A 57 -7.45 23.05 8.12
CA ALA A 57 -6.92 23.33 6.78
C ALA A 57 -7.36 24.70 6.23
N GLU A 58 -8.06 25.52 7.02
CA GLU A 58 -8.58 26.81 6.57
C GLU A 58 -7.46 27.72 6.02
N GLY A 59 -7.71 28.29 4.84
CA GLY A 59 -6.76 29.17 4.15
C GLY A 59 -5.53 28.48 3.55
N ARG A 60 -5.39 27.16 3.70
CA ARG A 60 -4.25 26.37 3.20
C ARG A 60 -4.65 25.40 2.10
N LYS A 61 -3.73 25.17 1.18
CA LYS A 61 -3.89 24.18 0.11
C LYS A 61 -3.59 22.79 0.66
N VAL A 62 -4.60 21.93 0.75
CA VAL A 62 -4.40 20.53 1.12
C VAL A 62 -3.61 19.79 0.04
N ARG A 63 -2.55 19.10 0.46
CA ARG A 63 -1.70 18.28 -0.40
C ARG A 63 -1.48 16.92 0.24
N VAL A 64 -1.74 15.86 -0.53
CA VAL A 64 -1.44 14.49 -0.11
C VAL A 64 0.04 14.16 -0.39
N ILE A 65 0.74 13.69 0.63
CA ILE A 65 2.14 13.27 0.59
C ILE A 65 2.20 11.74 0.66
N ASN A 66 2.78 11.11 -0.36
CA ASN A 66 2.90 9.66 -0.41
C ASN A 66 4.07 9.17 0.45
N LEU A 67 3.76 8.57 1.59
CA LEU A 67 4.71 7.86 2.46
C LEU A 67 4.45 6.34 2.46
N ALA A 68 3.53 5.88 1.61
CA ALA A 68 3.19 4.48 1.46
C ALA A 68 4.20 3.79 0.56
N HIS A 69 4.32 2.47 0.73
CA HIS A 69 5.21 1.67 -0.10
C HIS A 69 4.63 0.28 -0.35
N GLY A 70 4.60 -0.12 -1.61
CA GLY A 70 4.09 -1.41 -2.03
C GLY A 70 4.77 -2.58 -1.30
N GLY A 71 3.95 -3.52 -0.82
CA GLY A 71 4.44 -4.74 -0.14
C GLY A 71 5.03 -4.53 1.26
N TYR A 72 5.02 -3.31 1.80
CA TYR A 72 5.49 -3.06 3.17
C TYR A 72 4.42 -3.37 4.22
N LYS A 73 4.91 -3.68 5.42
CA LYS A 73 4.15 -3.94 6.65
C LYS A 73 4.90 -3.32 7.83
N GLN A 74 4.30 -3.24 9.01
CA GLN A 74 5.00 -2.73 10.19
C GLN A 74 6.29 -3.52 10.47
N PRO A 75 7.38 -2.87 10.93
CA PRO A 75 7.52 -1.46 11.37
C PRO A 75 7.75 -0.38 10.29
N GLN A 76 7.64 -0.68 9.01
CA GLN A 76 8.13 0.25 7.97
C GLN A 76 7.34 1.55 7.95
N GLN A 77 6.02 1.48 8.13
CA GLN A 77 5.16 2.66 8.28
C GLN A 77 5.57 3.50 9.49
N PHE A 78 5.90 2.86 10.61
CA PHE A 78 6.42 3.55 11.79
C PHE A 78 7.75 4.25 11.53
N ILE A 79 8.66 3.61 10.79
CA ILE A 79 9.95 4.21 10.39
C ILE A 79 9.71 5.44 9.51
N MET A 80 8.87 5.32 8.48
CA MET A 80 8.54 6.45 7.59
C MET A 80 7.93 7.62 8.36
N TYR A 81 7.01 7.33 9.28
CA TYR A 81 6.44 8.35 10.15
C TYR A 81 7.49 8.99 11.07
N SER A 82 8.41 8.21 11.63
CA SER A 82 9.46 8.73 12.52
C SER A 82 10.44 9.67 11.79
N LEU A 83 10.60 9.51 10.49
CA LEU A 83 11.51 10.33 9.67
C LEU A 83 10.86 11.63 9.15
N TYR A 84 9.55 11.62 8.91
CA TYR A 84 8.86 12.71 8.19
C TYR A 84 7.60 13.23 8.88
N GLY A 85 7.17 12.61 9.98
CA GLY A 85 5.90 12.89 10.64
C GLY A 85 5.82 14.29 11.24
N ASP A 86 6.95 14.85 11.67
CA ASP A 86 7.09 16.22 12.18
C ASP A 86 6.76 17.31 11.14
N LYS A 87 6.78 16.97 9.84
CA LYS A 87 6.41 17.87 8.75
C LYS A 87 4.91 17.86 8.43
N LEU A 88 4.17 16.86 8.91
CA LEU A 88 2.78 16.65 8.52
C LEU A 88 1.82 17.49 9.36
N ASP A 89 0.70 17.91 8.76
CA ASP A 89 -0.43 18.49 9.51
C ASP A 89 -1.45 17.41 9.89
N LEU A 90 -1.45 16.29 9.17
CA LEU A 90 -2.31 15.13 9.38
C LEU A 90 -1.65 13.89 8.80
N ALA A 91 -1.83 12.74 9.45
CA ALA A 91 -1.37 11.46 8.93
C ALA A 91 -2.52 10.43 8.88
N ILE A 92 -2.52 9.59 7.86
CA ILE A 92 -3.34 8.39 7.81
C ILE A 92 -2.49 7.18 7.48
N ASN A 93 -2.86 6.02 8.00
CA ASN A 93 -2.21 4.77 7.69
C ASN A 93 -3.24 3.77 7.17
N ILE A 94 -3.10 3.29 5.93
CA ILE A 94 -4.01 2.31 5.32
C ILE A 94 -3.30 0.96 5.31
N GLU A 95 -3.71 0.08 6.24
CA GLU A 95 -3.02 -1.17 6.55
C GLU A 95 -3.93 -2.39 6.40
N GLY A 96 -3.37 -3.59 6.37
CA GLY A 96 -4.17 -4.80 6.43
C GLY A 96 -3.45 -6.00 5.86
N VAL A 97 -3.57 -6.23 4.54
CA VAL A 97 -3.16 -7.50 3.93
C VAL A 97 -1.72 -7.83 4.23
N ASN A 98 -0.86 -6.82 4.18
CA ASN A 98 0.57 -7.02 4.37
C ASN A 98 0.95 -7.37 5.82
N GLU A 99 0.13 -6.98 6.79
CA GLU A 99 0.39 -7.21 8.22
C GLU A 99 0.22 -8.68 8.62
N VAL A 100 -0.54 -9.43 7.81
CA VAL A 100 -0.82 -10.85 8.01
C VAL A 100 -0.47 -11.70 6.78
N SER A 101 0.20 -11.11 5.80
CA SER A 101 0.73 -11.84 4.66
C SER A 101 2.17 -12.27 4.94
N ASP A 102 2.44 -13.54 4.69
CA ASP A 102 3.79 -14.09 4.76
C ASP A 102 4.62 -13.60 3.56
N PHE A 103 5.28 -12.46 3.71
CA PHE A 103 6.30 -12.03 2.77
C PHE A 103 7.65 -12.61 3.18
N LEU A 104 7.92 -13.86 2.79
CA LEU A 104 9.25 -14.38 2.45
C LEU A 104 10.40 -14.12 3.47
N LEU A 105 10.10 -13.79 4.73
CA LEU A 105 11.09 -13.57 5.80
C LEU A 105 11.08 -14.76 6.76
N GLY A 106 11.03 -15.96 6.19
CA GLY A 106 10.83 -17.19 6.94
C GLY A 106 11.86 -17.41 8.01
N GLY A 107 11.48 -17.25 9.28
CA GLY A 107 12.15 -17.72 10.48
C GLY A 107 13.63 -17.35 10.68
N GLN A 108 14.29 -16.77 9.68
CA GLN A 108 15.70 -16.42 9.63
C GLN A 108 15.94 -15.03 10.18
N PHE A 109 14.94 -14.17 10.06
CA PHE A 109 14.98 -12.80 10.53
C PHE A 109 13.81 -12.56 11.49
N PRO A 110 13.98 -11.68 12.48
CA PRO A 110 12.86 -11.18 13.27
C PRO A 110 11.77 -10.65 12.35
N ILE A 111 10.51 -10.80 12.75
CA ILE A 111 9.36 -10.33 11.97
C ILE A 111 9.36 -8.81 11.78
N GLU A 112 10.01 -8.08 12.68
CA GLU A 112 10.22 -6.64 12.63
C GLU A 112 11.31 -6.22 11.64
N TYR A 113 12.06 -7.18 11.09
CA TYR A 113 13.17 -6.85 10.23
C TYR A 113 12.68 -6.08 9.00
N PRO A 114 13.29 -4.93 8.66
CA PRO A 114 12.80 -4.09 7.57
C PRO A 114 12.73 -4.89 6.26
N LEU A 115 11.59 -4.82 5.59
CA LEU A 115 11.43 -5.25 4.20
C LEU A 115 12.14 -4.29 3.22
N THR A 116 13.26 -3.68 3.63
CA THR A 116 14.18 -2.99 2.72
C THR A 116 14.88 -4.05 1.89
N SER A 117 14.10 -4.67 1.01
CA SER A 117 14.53 -5.70 0.08
C SER A 117 15.14 -6.92 0.78
N TYR A 118 14.31 -7.96 0.93
CA TYR A 118 14.79 -9.35 0.92
C TYR A 118 15.81 -9.57 -0.23
N ARG A 119 15.72 -8.77 -1.30
CA ARG A 119 16.68 -8.67 -2.40
C ARG A 119 18.06 -8.12 -2.02
N HIS A 120 18.41 -7.73 -0.80
CA HIS A 120 19.76 -7.24 -0.46
C HIS A 120 20.52 -8.12 0.53
N TYR A 121 19.82 -9.01 1.25
CA TYR A 121 20.40 -9.70 2.41
C TYR A 121 20.50 -11.23 2.27
N TYR A 122 20.19 -11.81 1.11
CA TYR A 122 20.41 -13.24 0.87
C TYR A 122 21.87 -13.58 0.56
N GLN A 123 22.40 -14.53 1.31
CA GLN A 123 23.60 -15.31 0.93
C GLN A 123 23.21 -16.21 -0.25
N SER A 124 23.45 -15.76 -1.47
CA SER A 124 23.01 -16.44 -2.69
C SER A 124 23.87 -17.66 -3.06
N SER A 125 23.23 -18.75 -3.49
CA SER A 125 23.83 -19.67 -4.46
C SER A 125 23.82 -19.04 -5.86
N PRO A 126 24.74 -19.41 -6.78
CA PRO A 126 24.87 -18.78 -8.11
C PRO A 126 23.58 -18.70 -8.95
N GLY A 127 22.66 -19.66 -8.80
CA GLY A 127 21.37 -19.66 -9.50
C GLY A 127 20.39 -18.57 -9.03
N GLN A 128 20.42 -18.20 -7.76
CA GLN A 128 19.56 -17.14 -7.21
C GLN A 128 20.05 -15.75 -7.61
N PHE A 129 21.37 -15.58 -7.77
CA PHE A 129 21.97 -14.35 -8.30
C PHE A 129 21.53 -14.10 -9.76
N TYR A 130 21.45 -15.15 -10.57
CA TYR A 130 21.01 -15.06 -11.97
C TYR A 130 19.54 -14.62 -12.09
N LEU A 131 18.61 -15.29 -11.37
CA LEU A 131 17.19 -14.93 -11.40
C LEU A 131 16.95 -13.48 -10.96
N LYS A 132 17.71 -13.04 -9.95
CA LYS A 132 17.67 -11.67 -9.44
C LYS A 132 18.27 -10.64 -10.40
N SER A 133 19.35 -10.97 -11.08
CA SER A 133 19.94 -10.09 -12.11
C SER A 133 19.00 -9.93 -13.30
N ALA A 134 18.28 -11.00 -13.66
CA ALA A 134 17.28 -10.95 -14.72
C ALA A 134 16.03 -10.16 -14.28
N GLU A 135 15.56 -10.31 -13.04
CA GLU A 135 14.50 -9.46 -12.47
C GLU A 135 14.90 -7.98 -12.48
N LEU A 136 16.10 -7.64 -11.98
CA LEU A 136 16.63 -6.27 -11.97
C LEU A 136 16.72 -5.68 -13.37
N LEU A 137 17.16 -6.46 -14.36
CA LEU A 137 17.20 -6.02 -15.75
C LEU A 137 15.80 -5.72 -16.29
N VAL A 138 14.82 -6.59 -16.01
CA VAL A 138 13.43 -6.39 -16.44
C VAL A 138 12.79 -5.19 -15.73
N THR A 139 13.04 -5.02 -14.44
CA THR A 139 12.61 -3.86 -13.66
C THR A 139 13.30 -2.59 -14.14
N ALA A 140 14.59 -2.64 -14.50
CA ALA A 140 15.29 -1.53 -15.12
C ALA A 140 14.69 -1.17 -16.48
N VAL A 141 14.32 -2.14 -17.32
CA VAL A 141 13.58 -1.89 -18.57
C VAL A 141 12.21 -1.24 -18.29
N HIS A 142 11.53 -1.66 -17.22
CA HIS A 142 10.26 -1.06 -16.78
C HIS A 142 10.41 0.37 -16.23
N HIS A 143 11.50 0.69 -15.52
CA HIS A 143 11.77 2.04 -15.03
C HIS A 143 12.39 2.96 -16.08
N LEU A 144 13.21 2.42 -16.99
CA LEU A 144 13.65 3.13 -18.19
C LEU A 144 12.43 3.53 -19.03
N HIS A 145 11.36 2.73 -19.06
CA HIS A 145 10.07 3.12 -19.66
C HIS A 145 9.45 4.35 -18.98
N PHE A 146 9.43 4.42 -17.64
CA PHE A 146 8.98 5.61 -16.92
C PHE A 146 9.87 6.81 -17.21
N GLY A 147 11.20 6.68 -17.09
CA GLY A 147 12.14 7.75 -17.41
C GLY A 147 12.08 8.21 -18.88
N TYR A 148 11.86 7.29 -19.83
CA TYR A 148 11.77 7.60 -21.26
C TYR A 148 10.47 8.31 -21.66
N ILE A 149 9.41 8.25 -20.84
CA ILE A 149 8.22 9.10 -20.98
C ILE A 149 8.46 10.52 -20.44
N HIS A 150 9.56 10.74 -19.70
CA HIS A 150 9.86 12.01 -19.06
C HIS A 150 11.09 12.75 -19.62
N ILE A 151 11.95 12.11 -20.40
CA ILE A 151 13.29 12.66 -20.74
C ILE A 151 13.46 13.17 -22.18
N THR A 152 12.53 13.00 -23.14
CA THR A 152 12.82 13.45 -24.53
C THR A 152 11.64 13.96 -25.36
N SER A 153 11.92 14.88 -26.28
CA SER A 153 11.00 15.45 -27.28
C SER A 153 10.33 14.43 -28.23
N PHE A 154 10.52 13.12 -28.02
CA PHE A 154 10.00 12.02 -28.85
C PHE A 154 8.67 11.44 -28.38
N HIS A 155 8.06 11.94 -27.29
CA HIS A 155 6.75 11.46 -26.81
C HIS A 155 5.60 11.66 -27.82
N TYR A 156 5.82 12.45 -28.87
CA TYR A 156 4.86 12.67 -29.96
C TYR A 156 4.96 11.64 -31.10
N SER A 157 5.92 10.71 -31.08
CA SER A 157 6.06 9.68 -32.12
C SER A 157 5.21 8.45 -31.80
N PRO A 158 4.16 8.14 -32.58
CA PRO A 158 3.33 6.96 -32.34
C PRO A 158 4.13 5.65 -32.41
N LEU A 159 5.18 5.59 -33.24
CA LEU A 159 6.04 4.40 -33.39
C LEU A 159 6.90 4.14 -32.16
N VAL A 160 7.43 5.20 -31.55
CA VAL A 160 8.22 5.10 -30.32
C VAL A 160 7.31 4.67 -29.17
N THR A 161 6.14 5.31 -29.02
CA THR A 161 5.14 4.92 -28.03
C THR A 161 4.71 3.46 -28.21
N LEU A 162 4.44 3.02 -29.45
CA LEU A 162 4.07 1.63 -29.73
C LEU A 162 5.20 0.65 -29.43
N GLY A 163 6.43 0.96 -29.82
CA GLY A 163 7.60 0.12 -29.54
C GLY A 163 7.84 -0.05 -28.03
N VAL A 164 7.70 1.05 -27.28
CA VAL A 164 7.80 1.06 -25.82
C VAL A 164 6.67 0.26 -25.17
N LEU A 165 5.41 0.46 -25.57
CA LEU A 165 4.28 -0.33 -25.06
C LEU A 165 4.45 -1.82 -25.36
N THR A 166 5.00 -2.16 -26.53
CA THR A 166 5.29 -3.54 -26.92
C THR A 166 6.40 -4.13 -26.03
N ALA A 167 7.50 -3.41 -25.83
CA ALA A 167 8.59 -3.84 -24.95
C ALA A 167 8.10 -4.05 -23.51
N THR A 168 7.29 -3.14 -22.97
CA THR A 168 6.69 -3.28 -21.63
C THR A 168 5.75 -4.49 -21.54
N ARG A 169 4.91 -4.71 -22.57
CA ARG A 169 4.04 -5.89 -22.64
C ARG A 169 4.83 -7.20 -22.71
N LEU A 170 6.01 -7.22 -23.32
CA LEU A 170 6.89 -8.39 -23.36
C LEU A 170 7.69 -8.56 -22.06
N ALA A 171 8.05 -7.46 -21.40
CA ALA A 171 8.79 -7.46 -20.14
C ALA A 171 7.93 -7.94 -18.95
N LEU A 172 6.63 -7.63 -18.93
CA LEU A 172 5.72 -7.98 -17.83
C LEU A 172 5.61 -9.51 -17.58
N PRO A 173 5.37 -10.37 -18.60
CA PRO A 173 5.38 -11.82 -18.42
C PRO A 173 6.72 -12.34 -17.90
N LEU A 174 7.83 -11.75 -18.38
CA LEU A 174 9.16 -12.15 -17.97
C LEU A 174 9.46 -11.77 -16.51
N HIS A 175 9.02 -10.58 -16.08
CA HIS A 175 9.08 -10.18 -14.67
C HIS A 175 8.32 -11.16 -13.79
N ARG A 176 7.07 -11.48 -14.16
CA ARG A 176 6.23 -12.43 -13.43
C ARG A 176 6.85 -13.83 -13.38
N TYR A 177 7.43 -14.27 -14.49
CA TYR A 177 8.14 -15.54 -14.55
C TYR A 177 9.30 -15.57 -13.55
N PHE A 178 10.18 -14.56 -13.56
CA PHE A 178 11.31 -14.51 -12.63
C PHE A 178 10.89 -14.37 -11.17
N GLN A 179 9.82 -13.60 -10.86
CA GLN A 179 9.23 -13.56 -9.52
C GLN A 179 8.77 -14.94 -9.06
N ASN A 180 8.05 -15.66 -9.93
CA ASN A 180 7.53 -16.99 -9.59
C ASN A 180 8.64 -18.01 -9.40
N GLU A 181 9.65 -18.02 -10.28
CA GLU A 181 10.82 -18.89 -10.15
C GLU A 181 11.60 -18.56 -8.87
N PHE A 182 11.74 -17.28 -8.51
CA PHE A 182 12.37 -16.86 -7.27
C PHE A 182 11.59 -17.38 -6.05
N VAL A 183 10.27 -17.17 -5.99
CA VAL A 183 9.42 -17.66 -4.89
C VAL A 183 9.47 -19.18 -4.80
N HIS A 184 9.47 -19.89 -5.93
CA HIS A 184 9.59 -21.34 -5.98
C HIS A 184 10.94 -21.81 -5.43
N ALA A 185 12.04 -21.23 -5.91
CA ALA A 185 13.38 -21.53 -5.44
C ALA A 185 13.54 -21.26 -3.94
N TYR A 186 12.94 -20.17 -3.45
CA TYR A 186 12.95 -19.81 -2.03
C TYR A 186 12.21 -20.86 -1.18
N ARG A 187 10.97 -21.21 -1.54
CA ARG A 187 10.19 -22.24 -0.83
C ARG A 187 10.88 -23.59 -0.82
N LYS A 188 11.58 -23.94 -1.91
CA LYS A 188 12.38 -25.17 -1.98
C LYS A 188 13.59 -25.14 -1.06
N ALA A 189 14.27 -23.99 -0.95
CA ALA A 189 15.40 -23.83 -0.04
C ALA A 189 14.98 -23.87 1.44
N TYR A 190 13.74 -23.48 1.73
CA TYR A 190 13.22 -23.38 3.10
C TYR A 190 11.89 -24.14 3.26
N PRO A 191 11.91 -25.49 3.22
CA PRO A 191 10.69 -26.30 3.22
C PRO A 191 9.91 -26.25 4.54
N ASN A 192 10.57 -25.91 5.65
CA ASN A 192 9.96 -25.76 6.98
C ASN A 192 9.54 -24.31 7.28
N HIS A 193 9.39 -23.49 6.24
CA HIS A 193 8.95 -22.11 6.38
C HIS A 193 7.53 -22.09 7.00
N PRO A 194 7.32 -21.40 8.14
CA PRO A 194 6.01 -21.30 8.77
C PRO A 194 5.07 -20.50 7.88
N LYS A 195 4.00 -21.15 7.43
CA LYS A 195 2.98 -20.47 6.63
C LYS A 195 2.17 -19.52 7.52
N TYR A 196 1.53 -18.52 6.91
CA TYR A 196 0.68 -17.58 7.65
C TYR A 196 -0.49 -18.26 8.39
N GLU A 197 -0.85 -19.51 8.09
CA GLU A 197 -1.82 -20.30 8.84
C GLU A 197 -1.28 -20.80 10.21
N ASP A 198 0.04 -20.73 10.46
CA ASP A 198 0.64 -21.08 11.75
C ASP A 198 0.15 -20.13 12.86
N PRO A 199 -0.53 -20.62 13.90
CA PRO A 199 -1.10 -19.76 14.94
C PRO A 199 -0.05 -18.97 15.73
N SER A 200 1.17 -19.48 15.88
CA SER A 200 2.25 -18.78 16.55
C SER A 200 2.75 -17.61 15.70
N LEU A 201 2.95 -17.83 14.40
CA LEU A 201 3.31 -16.76 13.47
C LEU A 201 2.23 -15.69 13.40
N GLN A 202 0.95 -16.07 13.35
CA GLN A 202 -0.17 -15.11 13.36
C GLN A 202 -0.17 -14.21 14.59
N ARG A 203 0.04 -14.79 15.76
CA ARG A 203 0.14 -14.01 17.00
C ARG A 203 1.30 -13.03 16.95
N GLN A 204 2.45 -13.44 16.42
CA GLN A 204 3.61 -12.57 16.26
C GLN A 204 3.32 -11.44 15.26
N MET A 205 2.77 -11.74 14.08
CA MET A 205 2.34 -10.77 13.07
C MET A 205 1.44 -9.68 13.66
N ILE A 206 0.37 -10.08 14.33
CA ILE A 206 -0.60 -9.15 14.93
C ILE A 206 0.03 -8.37 16.10
N ALA A 207 0.87 -9.01 16.93
CA ALA A 207 1.55 -8.34 18.04
C ALA A 207 2.57 -7.30 17.54
N THR A 208 3.31 -7.61 16.48
CA THR A 208 4.24 -6.68 15.83
C THR A 208 3.49 -5.49 15.25
N TRP A 209 2.43 -5.75 14.48
CA TRP A 209 1.55 -4.70 13.97
C TRP A 209 1.07 -3.79 15.11
N GLU A 210 0.42 -4.36 16.12
CA GLU A 210 -0.11 -3.59 17.25
C GLU A 210 0.96 -2.76 17.95
N LYS A 211 2.13 -3.35 18.23
CA LYS A 211 3.23 -2.67 18.91
C LYS A 211 3.61 -1.40 18.16
N PHE A 212 3.85 -1.48 16.86
CA PHE A 212 4.29 -0.33 16.08
C PHE A 212 3.16 0.66 15.77
N THR A 213 1.93 0.19 15.60
CA THR A 213 0.76 1.07 15.50
C THR A 213 0.59 1.91 16.76
N ARG A 214 0.72 1.31 17.96
CA ARG A 214 0.65 2.05 19.23
C ARG A 214 1.78 3.06 19.38
N LEU A 215 3.01 2.67 19.05
CA LEU A 215 4.15 3.59 19.06
C LEU A 215 3.95 4.75 18.09
N GLN A 216 3.44 4.47 16.88
CA GLN A 216 3.15 5.49 15.88
C GLN A 216 2.09 6.49 16.38
N VAL A 217 0.98 6.00 16.93
CA VAL A 217 -0.07 6.84 17.53
C VAL A 217 0.48 7.69 18.67
N GLN A 218 1.33 7.12 19.52
CA GLN A 218 1.94 7.85 20.62
C GLN A 218 2.86 8.97 20.13
N ILE A 219 3.78 8.69 19.22
CA ILE A 219 4.68 9.72 18.66
C ILE A 219 3.88 10.78 17.90
N ALA A 220 2.84 10.38 17.16
CA ALA A 220 2.00 11.34 16.46
C ALA A 220 1.31 12.32 17.40
N LYS A 221 0.78 11.81 18.52
CA LYS A 221 0.20 12.64 19.56
C LYS A 221 1.23 13.62 20.17
N GLU A 222 2.43 13.15 20.48
CA GLU A 222 3.49 14.02 21.02
C GLU A 222 3.94 15.11 20.02
N ASN A 223 3.93 14.80 18.73
CA ASN A 223 4.22 15.77 17.67
C ASN A 223 3.06 16.73 17.36
N GLY A 224 1.90 16.56 18.02
CA GLY A 224 0.70 17.35 17.72
C GLY A 224 0.08 17.04 16.35
N VAL A 225 0.39 15.87 15.77
CA VAL A 225 -0.10 15.44 14.46
C VAL A 225 -1.23 14.43 14.65
N PRO A 226 -2.46 14.75 14.23
CA PRO A 226 -3.55 13.79 14.30
C PRO A 226 -3.31 12.63 13.31
N LEU A 227 -3.41 11.40 13.82
CA LEU A 227 -3.16 10.17 13.07
C LEU A 227 -4.40 9.26 13.14
N TRP A 228 -4.84 8.78 11.98
CA TRP A 228 -5.84 7.70 11.88
C TRP A 228 -5.25 6.47 11.22
N VAL A 229 -5.67 5.29 11.68
CA VAL A 229 -5.27 4.01 11.11
C VAL A 229 -6.50 3.29 10.59
N PHE A 230 -6.46 2.87 9.33
CA PHE A 230 -7.58 2.26 8.63
C PHE A 230 -7.19 0.86 8.18
N MET A 231 -7.90 -0.13 8.69
CA MET A 231 -7.81 -1.49 8.15
C MET A 231 -8.54 -1.55 6.82
N GLN A 232 -7.82 -1.87 5.75
CA GLN A 232 -8.33 -1.84 4.38
C GLN A 232 -9.42 -2.88 4.08
N PRO A 233 -10.27 -2.62 3.07
CA PRO A 233 -11.14 -3.63 2.47
C PRO A 233 -10.38 -4.86 1.97
N ASN A 234 -11.04 -6.03 2.02
CA ASN A 234 -10.47 -7.26 1.51
C ASN A 234 -11.56 -8.23 1.00
N GLN A 235 -11.39 -8.77 -0.21
CA GLN A 235 -12.37 -9.65 -0.86
C GLN A 235 -12.57 -11.01 -0.16
N TYR A 236 -11.63 -11.44 0.67
CA TYR A 236 -11.72 -12.71 1.40
C TYR A 236 -12.52 -12.58 2.71
N ILE A 237 -12.91 -11.36 3.10
CA ILE A 237 -13.79 -11.16 4.26
C ILE A 237 -15.21 -11.57 3.91
N ARG A 238 -15.81 -12.36 4.81
CA ARG A 238 -17.18 -12.82 4.62
C ARG A 238 -18.14 -11.63 4.50
N ASP A 239 -19.02 -11.73 3.52
CA ASP A 239 -20.07 -10.76 3.23
C ASP A 239 -19.50 -9.34 2.96
N SER A 240 -18.21 -9.18 2.62
CA SER A 240 -17.59 -7.86 2.39
C SER A 240 -18.21 -7.07 1.24
N LYS A 241 -18.82 -7.78 0.29
CA LYS A 241 -19.42 -7.27 -0.94
C LYS A 241 -20.20 -8.38 -1.63
N VAL A 242 -21.25 -8.01 -2.38
CA VAL A 242 -21.84 -8.89 -3.40
C VAL A 242 -20.98 -8.82 -4.67
N PHE A 243 -20.25 -9.88 -4.97
CA PHE A 243 -19.28 -9.93 -6.07
C PHE A 243 -19.96 -10.14 -7.43
N THR A 244 -19.50 -9.42 -8.44
CA THR A 244 -19.93 -9.63 -9.83
C THR A 244 -19.42 -10.96 -10.39
N ASP A 245 -20.03 -11.46 -11.47
CA ASP A 245 -19.57 -12.68 -12.15
C ASP A 245 -18.09 -12.61 -12.56
N TRP A 246 -17.61 -11.40 -12.90
CA TRP A 246 -16.20 -11.19 -13.22
C TRP A 246 -15.33 -11.30 -11.97
N GLU A 247 -15.71 -10.65 -10.86
CA GLU A 247 -14.96 -10.72 -9.62
C GLU A 247 -14.87 -12.15 -9.09
N GLN A 248 -16.00 -12.87 -9.05
CA GLN A 248 -16.05 -14.27 -8.60
C GLN A 248 -15.06 -15.17 -9.34
N LYS A 249 -14.78 -14.87 -10.62
CA LYS A 249 -13.84 -15.63 -11.46
C LYS A 249 -12.38 -15.16 -11.37
N ASN A 250 -12.14 -13.90 -11.03
CA ASN A 250 -10.82 -13.27 -11.22
C ASN A 250 -10.15 -12.76 -9.94
N VAL A 251 -10.90 -12.54 -8.86
CA VAL A 251 -10.35 -11.95 -7.62
C VAL A 251 -10.17 -12.95 -6.49
N PHE A 252 -10.42 -14.23 -6.72
CA PHE A 252 -10.17 -15.26 -5.72
C PHE A 252 -9.07 -16.20 -6.23
N ALA A 253 -8.05 -16.42 -5.40
CA ALA A 253 -6.98 -17.34 -5.74
C ALA A 253 -6.85 -18.51 -4.76
N ASP A 254 -6.58 -19.67 -5.34
CA ASP A 254 -6.36 -20.91 -4.59
C ASP A 254 -5.19 -20.83 -3.61
N HIS A 255 -4.15 -20.04 -3.93
CA HIS A 255 -2.97 -19.89 -3.07
C HIS A 255 -3.24 -19.03 -1.81
N ARG A 256 -4.41 -18.37 -1.72
CA ARG A 256 -4.87 -17.63 -0.54
C ARG A 256 -5.99 -18.36 0.22
N LYS A 257 -6.20 -19.65 -0.08
CA LYS A 257 -7.05 -20.52 0.74
C LYS A 257 -6.52 -20.53 2.17
N GLY A 258 -7.36 -20.14 3.13
CA GLY A 258 -6.97 -20.02 4.54
C GLY A 258 -6.59 -18.60 4.98
N PHE A 259 -6.52 -17.62 4.06
CA PHE A 259 -6.22 -16.23 4.41
C PHE A 259 -7.36 -15.55 5.19
N ALA A 260 -8.62 -15.87 4.87
CA ALA A 260 -9.80 -15.25 5.49
C ALA A 260 -9.82 -15.35 7.02
N PRO A 261 -9.63 -16.53 7.66
CA PRO A 261 -9.51 -16.63 9.12
C PRO A 261 -8.41 -15.76 9.72
N VAL A 262 -7.26 -15.63 9.05
CA VAL A 262 -6.13 -14.84 9.54
C VAL A 262 -6.45 -13.35 9.48
N TYR A 263 -7.04 -12.90 8.37
CA TYR A 263 -7.47 -11.52 8.22
C TYR A 263 -8.59 -11.14 9.22
N GLU A 264 -9.49 -12.08 9.53
CA GLU A 264 -10.50 -11.90 10.59
C GLU A 264 -9.89 -11.78 11.99
N ASN A 265 -8.76 -12.46 12.28
CA ASN A 265 -8.05 -12.28 13.54
C ASN A 265 -7.48 -10.85 13.68
N LEU A 266 -6.88 -10.32 12.60
CA LEU A 266 -6.44 -8.93 12.57
C LEU A 266 -7.62 -7.97 12.73
N ARG A 267 -8.73 -8.22 12.04
CA ARG A 267 -9.96 -7.41 12.12
C ARG A 267 -10.55 -7.36 13.52
N ARG A 268 -10.57 -8.50 14.22
CA ARG A 268 -10.98 -8.55 15.63
C ARG A 268 -10.09 -7.66 16.47
N ARG A 269 -8.77 -7.73 16.28
CA ARG A 269 -7.83 -6.91 17.04
C ARG A 269 -7.99 -5.41 16.74
N VAL A 270 -8.16 -5.04 15.47
CA VAL A 270 -8.48 -3.67 15.05
C VAL A 270 -9.71 -3.13 15.78
N ARG A 271 -10.79 -3.91 15.86
CA ARG A 271 -12.02 -3.51 16.56
C ARG A 271 -11.82 -3.37 18.07
N GLU A 272 -11.10 -4.29 18.70
CA GLU A 272 -10.76 -4.21 20.13
C GLU A 272 -9.96 -2.94 20.44
N LEU A 273 -8.97 -2.62 19.62
CA LEU A 273 -8.14 -1.44 19.79
C LEU A 273 -8.93 -0.14 19.53
N GLY A 274 -9.75 -0.09 18.49
CA GLY A 274 -10.65 1.04 18.23
C GLY A 274 -11.63 1.27 19.39
N ALA A 275 -12.22 0.20 19.93
CA ALA A 275 -13.09 0.28 21.11
C ALA A 275 -12.37 0.75 22.38
N SER A 276 -11.04 0.59 22.45
CA SER A 276 -10.21 1.11 23.55
C SER A 276 -9.85 2.60 23.41
N GLY A 277 -10.33 3.28 22.37
CA GLY A 277 -10.12 4.71 22.14
C GLY A 277 -8.90 5.04 21.28
N LEU A 278 -8.23 4.05 20.67
CA LEU A 278 -7.23 4.32 19.64
C LEU A 278 -7.93 4.75 18.33
N PRO A 279 -7.34 5.65 17.53
CA PRO A 279 -7.91 6.15 16.27
C PRO A 279 -7.76 5.11 15.14
N ILE A 280 -8.27 3.90 15.36
CA ILE A 280 -8.16 2.75 14.47
C ILE A 280 -9.56 2.34 14.00
N HIS A 281 -9.73 2.19 12.68
CA HIS A 281 -11.01 2.00 12.02
C HIS A 281 -11.01 0.75 11.13
N ASP A 282 -12.10 -0.02 11.20
CA ASP A 282 -12.32 -1.19 10.35
C ASP A 282 -13.06 -0.78 9.06
N LEU A 283 -12.35 -0.71 7.93
CA LEU A 283 -12.94 -0.49 6.60
C LEU A 283 -13.12 -1.78 5.80
N SER A 284 -13.04 -2.96 6.44
CA SER A 284 -13.17 -4.26 5.74
C SER A 284 -14.49 -4.45 4.98
N GLN A 285 -15.52 -3.68 5.33
CA GLN A 285 -16.91 -3.81 4.85
C GLN A 285 -17.40 -2.60 4.05
N ILE A 286 -16.53 -1.65 3.67
CA ILE A 286 -16.97 -0.42 2.99
C ILE A 286 -17.68 -0.68 1.65
N PHE A 287 -17.50 -1.86 1.06
CA PHE A 287 -18.11 -2.25 -0.20
C PHE A 287 -19.34 -3.15 -0.07
N PHE A 288 -19.88 -3.32 1.15
CA PHE A 288 -21.00 -4.22 1.43
C PHE A 288 -22.19 -3.99 0.48
N TYR A 289 -22.54 -2.71 0.25
CA TYR A 289 -23.67 -2.31 -0.60
C TYR A 289 -23.27 -2.04 -2.07
N THR A 290 -21.99 -2.13 -2.42
CA THR A 290 -21.51 -1.85 -3.77
C THR A 290 -21.80 -3.03 -4.70
N LYS A 291 -22.43 -2.76 -5.85
CA LYS A 291 -22.81 -3.83 -6.81
C LYS A 291 -21.88 -3.89 -8.01
N GLU A 292 -21.19 -2.81 -8.31
CA GLU A 292 -20.22 -2.65 -9.38
C GLU A 292 -18.96 -3.50 -9.11
N THR A 293 -18.20 -3.81 -10.15
CA THR A 293 -16.87 -4.42 -9.99
C THR A 293 -15.92 -3.43 -9.32
N ILE A 294 -15.26 -3.84 -8.24
CA ILE A 294 -14.35 -3.01 -7.46
C ILE A 294 -12.96 -3.62 -7.38
N TYR A 295 -12.85 -4.89 -7.02
CA TYR A 295 -11.57 -5.56 -6.93
C TYR A 295 -11.05 -5.88 -8.33
N LYS A 296 -9.74 -5.72 -8.56
CA LYS A 296 -9.11 -5.90 -9.87
C LYS A 296 -8.11 -7.06 -9.94
N ASP A 297 -7.77 -7.66 -8.80
CA ASP A 297 -6.86 -8.80 -8.72
C ASP A 297 -7.16 -9.68 -7.51
N ASP A 298 -6.42 -10.79 -7.41
CA ASP A 298 -6.54 -11.80 -6.37
C ASP A 298 -5.81 -11.46 -5.06
N CYS A 299 -5.16 -10.30 -4.98
CA CYS A 299 -4.45 -9.84 -3.79
C CYS A 299 -5.40 -9.07 -2.88
N CYS A 300 -5.77 -7.87 -3.29
CA CYS A 300 -6.68 -6.96 -2.58
C CYS A 300 -6.84 -5.59 -3.26
N HIS A 301 -6.27 -5.36 -4.44
CA HIS A 301 -6.28 -4.02 -5.01
C HIS A 301 -7.63 -3.69 -5.63
N ILE A 302 -8.00 -2.42 -5.51
CA ILE A 302 -9.27 -1.89 -6.02
C ILE A 302 -9.03 -1.02 -7.25
N ASN A 303 -10.10 -0.81 -8.02
CA ASN A 303 -10.12 0.12 -9.15
C ASN A 303 -10.47 1.55 -8.70
N GLY A 304 -10.51 2.49 -9.64
CA GLY A 304 -10.77 3.90 -9.34
C GLY A 304 -12.13 4.17 -8.69
N ALA A 305 -13.18 3.38 -9.00
CA ALA A 305 -14.47 3.50 -8.32
C ALA A 305 -14.36 3.09 -6.84
N GLY A 306 -13.60 2.02 -6.55
CA GLY A 306 -13.27 1.63 -5.19
C GLY A 306 -12.46 2.69 -4.45
N ASN A 307 -11.47 3.29 -5.10
CA ASN A 307 -10.66 4.36 -4.51
C ASN A 307 -11.49 5.61 -4.19
N LEU A 308 -12.51 5.95 -4.99
CA LEU A 308 -13.41 7.07 -4.69
C LEU A 308 -14.30 6.80 -3.47
N ILE A 309 -14.82 5.58 -3.34
CA ILE A 309 -15.56 5.17 -2.13
C ILE A 309 -14.65 5.23 -0.90
N LEU A 310 -13.41 4.74 -1.04
CA LEU A 310 -12.41 4.79 0.03
C LEU A 310 -12.09 6.24 0.43
N SER A 311 -11.82 7.12 -0.53
CA SER A 311 -11.60 8.56 -0.30
C SER A 311 -12.74 9.19 0.51
N ALA A 312 -13.98 8.94 0.09
CA ALA A 312 -15.16 9.49 0.75
C ALA A 312 -15.29 9.01 2.20
N GLU A 313 -15.08 7.72 2.47
CA GLU A 313 -15.20 7.18 3.83
C GLU A 313 -14.05 7.61 4.74
N LEU A 314 -12.81 7.66 4.22
CA LEU A 314 -11.65 8.19 4.96
C LEU A 314 -11.91 9.63 5.41
N ALA A 315 -12.29 10.51 4.48
CA ALA A 315 -12.52 11.91 4.80
C ALA A 315 -13.70 12.10 5.77
N LYS A 316 -14.79 11.34 5.60
CA LYS A 316 -15.93 11.36 6.52
C LYS A 316 -15.52 11.02 7.95
N ILE A 317 -14.74 9.96 8.14
CA ILE A 317 -14.27 9.56 9.48
C ILE A 317 -13.39 10.65 10.09
N ILE A 318 -12.42 11.17 9.32
CA ILE A 318 -11.51 12.23 9.76
C ILE A 318 -12.31 13.47 10.17
N SER A 319 -13.22 13.95 9.34
CA SER A 319 -14.04 15.14 9.64
C SER A 319 -14.96 14.96 10.84
N SER A 320 -15.41 13.72 11.12
CA SER A 320 -16.26 13.45 12.29
C SER A 320 -15.51 13.45 13.63
N GLN A 321 -14.18 13.29 13.60
CA GLN A 321 -13.33 13.14 14.79
C GLN A 321 -12.29 14.26 14.96
N GLY A 322 -12.10 15.08 13.93
CA GLY A 322 -11.20 16.24 13.94
C GLY A 322 -11.86 17.54 14.42
N GLN A 323 -12.87 17.47 15.29
CA GLN A 323 -13.50 18.63 15.94
C GLN A 323 -12.98 18.85 17.36
#